data_AF-A0A3D4AZU0-F1
#
_entry.id   AF-A0A3D4AZU0-F1
#
_cell.length_a   1.000
_cell.length_b   1.000
_cell.length_c   1.000
_cell.angle_alpha   90.00
_cell.angle_beta   90.00
_cell.angle_gamma   90.00
#
_symmetry.space_group_name_H-M   'P 1'
#
loop_
_entity.id
_entity.type
_entity.pdbx_description
1 polymer ?
#
loop_
_entity_poly.entity_id
_entity_poly.type
_entity_poly.pdbx_seq_one_letter_code
_entity_poly.pdbx_strand_id
1 'polypeptide(L)'
;MPWIWQTGGRIMAPDGMRAAGYLDSPASVRGLTVFQSLFLQHGIASVEEITEGFQTGKYATQISGPWSLRFYNEMYPDLNYDVMPLPRSLQQVTPCGSWHMAITSQSKHPDEAWLFVDWMTGVEGARRWARETQNLPARHSTYDALPELAEYPFKIFADQVRYTARPRPVTPVYPVVTDAVAQAFQSAAYGEPPAEVLKKAAIRIDEAVAYEQIVTEGQPVSGALLTTLAILTLLVIAGGVLALRRRLRHRPWGRLKQESIWGYALIAPAVCGLAVFVIIPMFAALYLS
;
A
#
# COMPACT_ATOMS: atom_id res chain seq x y z
N MET A 1 11.78 0.59 -5.80
CA MET A 1 12.37 1.24 -4.59
C MET A 1 13.90 1.35 -4.60
N PRO A 2 14.72 0.28 -4.82
CA PRO A 2 16.19 0.42 -4.72
C PRO A 2 16.74 1.52 -5.63
N TRP A 3 16.23 1.68 -6.84
CA TRP A 3 16.59 2.76 -7.76
C TRP A 3 16.48 4.17 -7.15
N ILE A 4 15.42 4.44 -6.37
CA ILE A 4 15.24 5.72 -5.66
C ILE A 4 16.24 5.86 -4.52
N TRP A 5 16.45 4.80 -3.74
CA TRP A 5 17.33 4.88 -2.58
C TRP A 5 18.80 5.01 -2.98
N GLN A 6 19.22 4.30 -4.03
CA GLN A 6 20.60 4.34 -4.50
C GLN A 6 21.03 5.71 -5.04
N THR A 7 20.10 6.59 -5.39
CA THR A 7 20.34 7.98 -5.81
C THR A 7 20.19 9.02 -4.70
N GLY A 8 20.01 8.57 -3.46
CA GLY A 8 19.84 9.43 -2.27
C GLY A 8 18.38 9.81 -1.97
N GLY A 9 17.42 9.32 -2.76
CA GLY A 9 16.01 9.59 -2.55
C GLY A 9 15.43 8.85 -1.33
N ARG A 10 14.23 9.26 -0.93
CA ARG A 10 13.43 8.61 0.12
C ARG A 10 11.99 8.47 -0.36
N ILE A 11 11.28 7.47 0.13
CA ILE A 11 9.85 7.31 -0.18
C ILE A 11 9.00 8.20 0.72
N MET A 12 9.42 8.34 1.98
CA MET A 12 8.72 9.14 2.98
C MET A 12 9.70 9.88 3.87
N ALA A 13 9.16 10.88 4.56
CA ALA A 13 9.73 11.54 5.71
C ALA A 13 10.11 10.52 6.81
N PRO A 14 11.08 10.84 7.67
CA PRO A 14 11.51 9.94 8.75
C PRO A 14 10.39 9.50 9.71
N ASP A 15 9.38 10.34 9.89
CA ASP A 15 8.20 10.04 10.72
C ASP A 15 7.18 9.10 10.06
N GLY A 16 7.31 8.82 8.76
CA GLY A 16 6.36 7.99 8.03
C GLY A 16 5.02 8.66 7.77
N MET A 17 4.94 10.00 7.84
CA MET A 17 3.69 10.76 7.73
C MET A 17 3.64 11.72 6.54
N ARG A 18 4.68 11.77 5.69
CA ARG A 18 4.68 12.62 4.48
C ARG A 18 5.58 12.08 3.38
N ALA A 19 5.08 12.02 2.15
CA ALA A 19 5.78 11.67 0.94
C ALA A 19 6.21 12.90 0.13
N ALA A 20 5.44 13.99 0.11
CA ALA A 20 5.82 15.20 -0.60
C ALA A 20 7.15 15.79 -0.10
N GLY A 21 8.00 16.22 -1.03
CA GLY A 21 9.38 16.64 -0.81
C GLY A 21 10.37 15.48 -0.64
N TYR A 22 9.90 14.24 -0.55
CA TYR A 22 10.74 13.04 -0.40
C TYR A 22 10.62 12.14 -1.63
N LEU A 23 9.43 11.60 -1.90
CA LEU A 23 9.18 10.70 -3.03
C LEU A 23 9.34 11.41 -4.37
N ASP A 24 8.94 12.67 -4.45
CA ASP A 24 9.05 13.56 -5.62
C ASP A 24 10.30 14.45 -5.56
N SER A 25 11.23 14.19 -4.65
CA SER A 25 12.49 14.93 -4.56
C SER A 25 13.33 14.77 -5.84
N PRO A 26 14.22 15.73 -6.16
CA PRO A 26 15.13 15.59 -7.31
C PRO A 26 15.98 14.31 -7.26
N ALA A 27 16.29 13.81 -6.06
CA ALA A 27 17.03 12.55 -5.89
C ALA A 27 16.19 11.34 -6.30
N SER A 28 14.92 11.30 -5.92
CA SER A 28 13.99 10.23 -6.31
C SER A 28 13.67 10.29 -7.81
N VAL A 29 13.51 11.49 -8.37
CA VAL A 29 13.34 11.69 -9.83
C VAL A 29 14.53 11.14 -10.60
N ARG A 30 15.77 11.40 -10.17
CA ARG A 30 16.97 10.79 -10.78
C ARG A 30 16.92 9.26 -10.73
N GLY A 31 16.55 8.69 -9.59
CA GLY A 31 16.45 7.23 -9.43
C GLY A 31 15.44 6.59 -10.37
N LEU A 32 14.26 7.19 -10.49
CA LEU A 32 13.24 6.70 -11.41
C LEU A 32 13.61 6.95 -12.89
N THR A 33 14.36 8.02 -13.18
CA THR A 33 14.88 8.29 -14.53
C THR A 33 15.88 7.20 -14.96
N VAL A 34 16.77 6.77 -14.06
CA VAL A 34 17.68 5.63 -14.33
C VAL A 34 16.88 4.35 -14.58
N PHE A 35 15.82 4.09 -13.80
CA PHE A 35 14.96 2.94 -14.04
C PHE A 35 14.28 3.01 -15.41
N GLN A 36 13.71 4.17 -15.78
CA GLN A 36 13.06 4.38 -17.07
C GLN A 36 14.02 4.20 -18.26
N SER A 37 15.28 4.61 -18.13
CA SER A 37 16.26 4.48 -19.22
C SER A 37 16.53 3.03 -19.59
N LEU A 38 16.39 2.08 -18.67
CA LEU A 38 16.53 0.65 -18.94
C LEU A 38 15.54 0.16 -20.00
N PHE A 39 14.34 0.73 -20.02
CA PHE A 39 13.28 0.38 -20.96
C PHE A 39 13.40 1.19 -22.25
N LEU A 40 13.47 2.52 -22.14
CA LEU A 40 13.25 3.41 -23.28
C LEU A 40 14.52 3.80 -24.02
N GLN A 41 15.65 3.88 -23.32
CA GLN A 41 16.92 4.31 -23.91
C GLN A 41 17.81 3.11 -24.26
N HIS A 42 17.91 2.15 -23.35
CA HIS A 42 18.80 1.00 -23.51
C HIS A 42 18.09 -0.22 -24.12
N GLY A 43 16.77 -0.33 -23.96
CA GLY A 43 16.01 -1.47 -24.47
C GLY A 43 16.41 -2.82 -23.85
N ILE A 44 16.93 -2.80 -22.62
CA ILE A 44 17.44 -3.99 -21.91
C ILE A 44 16.44 -4.53 -20.86
N ALA A 45 15.33 -3.83 -20.65
CA ALA A 45 14.24 -4.25 -19.79
C ALA A 45 12.93 -4.33 -20.58
N SER A 46 12.12 -5.35 -20.29
CA SER A 46 10.80 -5.55 -20.88
C SER A 46 9.71 -5.01 -19.95
N VAL A 47 8.77 -4.26 -20.50
CA VAL A 47 7.58 -3.81 -19.75
C VAL A 47 6.61 -4.96 -19.54
N GLU A 48 6.55 -5.90 -20.47
CA GLU A 48 5.80 -7.13 -20.34
C GLU A 48 6.59 -8.14 -19.51
N GLU A 49 5.96 -8.65 -18.47
CA GLU A 49 6.49 -9.73 -17.65
C GLU A 49 6.37 -11.06 -18.40
N ILE A 50 7.50 -11.69 -18.64
CA ILE A 50 7.58 -13.07 -19.12
C ILE A 50 7.66 -13.96 -17.89
N THR A 51 6.60 -14.74 -17.65
CA THR A 51 6.59 -15.74 -16.58
C THR A 51 7.82 -16.63 -16.71
N GLU A 52 8.59 -16.75 -15.62
CA GLU A 52 9.82 -17.53 -15.57
C GLU A 52 10.85 -17.16 -16.66
N GLY A 53 10.86 -15.90 -17.09
CA GLY A 53 11.71 -15.44 -18.18
C GLY A 53 13.21 -15.64 -17.91
N PHE A 54 13.66 -15.58 -16.66
CA PHE A 54 15.07 -15.85 -16.34
C PHE A 54 15.41 -17.34 -16.48
N GLN A 55 14.56 -18.19 -15.90
CA GLN A 55 14.72 -19.64 -15.87
C GLN A 55 14.65 -20.25 -17.28
N THR A 56 13.85 -19.64 -18.16
CA THR A 56 13.70 -20.05 -19.57
C THR A 56 14.65 -19.32 -20.54
N GLY A 57 15.61 -18.54 -20.02
CA GLY A 57 16.64 -17.85 -20.81
C GLY A 57 16.15 -16.66 -21.64
N LYS A 58 14.97 -16.12 -21.36
CA LYS A 58 14.45 -14.87 -21.96
C LYS A 58 15.03 -13.62 -21.31
N TYR A 59 15.42 -13.70 -20.03
CA TYR A 59 16.12 -12.64 -19.32
C TYR A 59 17.53 -13.10 -18.95
N ALA A 60 18.53 -12.27 -19.23
CA ALA A 60 19.90 -12.54 -18.82
C ALA A 60 20.15 -12.31 -17.31
N THR A 61 19.31 -11.49 -16.67
CA THR A 61 19.44 -11.14 -15.25
C THR A 61 18.07 -11.03 -14.59
N GLN A 62 17.96 -11.45 -13.33
CA GLN A 62 16.78 -11.26 -12.49
C GLN A 62 17.19 -10.68 -11.13
N ILE A 63 16.44 -9.70 -10.64
CA ILE A 63 16.56 -9.25 -9.24
C ILE A 63 15.68 -10.16 -8.39
N SER A 64 16.28 -10.95 -7.51
CA SER A 64 15.58 -11.82 -6.58
C SER A 64 16.27 -11.90 -5.21
N GLY A 65 15.64 -12.62 -4.28
CA GLY A 65 16.20 -12.95 -2.97
C GLY A 65 16.66 -14.41 -2.88
N PRO A 66 17.23 -14.80 -1.73
CA PRO A 66 17.86 -16.11 -1.55
C PRO A 66 16.87 -17.29 -1.63
N TRP A 67 15.58 -17.07 -1.37
CA TRP A 67 14.52 -18.08 -1.52
C TRP A 67 14.41 -18.65 -2.94
N SER A 68 14.86 -17.91 -3.95
CA SER A 68 14.83 -18.38 -5.33
C SER A 68 15.86 -19.46 -5.64
N LEU A 69 16.94 -19.58 -4.86
CA LEU A 69 17.99 -20.57 -5.11
C LEU A 69 17.45 -22.00 -5.02
N ARG A 70 16.61 -22.29 -4.02
CA ARG A 70 15.91 -23.58 -3.91
C ARG A 70 15.09 -23.86 -5.16
N PHE A 71 14.28 -22.88 -5.57
CA PHE A 71 13.43 -23.01 -6.74
C PHE A 71 14.24 -23.29 -8.00
N TYR A 72 15.34 -22.56 -8.22
CA TYR A 72 16.23 -22.80 -9.36
C TYR A 72 16.83 -24.22 -9.31
N ASN A 73 17.39 -24.63 -8.17
CA ASN A 73 18.07 -25.91 -8.04
C ASN A 73 17.12 -27.12 -8.12
N GLU A 74 15.90 -26.99 -7.62
CA GLU A 74 14.91 -28.09 -7.60
C GLU A 74 14.11 -28.18 -8.91
N MET A 75 13.71 -27.04 -9.49
CA MET A 75 12.80 -27.02 -10.64
C MET A 75 13.51 -26.81 -11.99
N TYR A 76 14.72 -26.24 -11.99
CA TYR A 76 15.52 -25.97 -13.19
C TYR A 76 16.98 -26.41 -12.98
N PRO A 77 17.24 -27.71 -12.77
CA PRO A 77 18.57 -28.21 -12.43
C PRO A 77 19.64 -27.93 -13.51
N ASP A 78 19.21 -27.70 -14.75
CA ASP A 78 20.09 -27.38 -15.88
C ASP A 78 20.32 -25.86 -16.07
N LEU A 79 19.70 -25.02 -15.24
CA LEU A 79 19.87 -23.57 -15.31
C LEU A 79 21.31 -23.19 -14.93
N ASN A 80 22.04 -22.62 -15.88
CA ASN A 80 23.35 -22.05 -15.63
C ASN A 80 23.21 -20.61 -15.11
N TYR A 81 23.36 -20.41 -13.81
CA TYR A 81 23.24 -19.10 -13.17
C TYR A 81 24.37 -18.81 -12.17
N ASP A 82 24.54 -17.52 -11.87
CA ASP A 82 25.44 -16.99 -10.85
C ASP A 82 24.70 -15.88 -10.07
N VAL A 83 25.22 -15.52 -8.89
CA VAL A 83 24.66 -14.51 -7.99
C VAL A 83 25.66 -13.37 -7.83
N MET A 84 25.17 -12.14 -7.97
CA MET A 84 25.94 -10.92 -7.70
C MET A 84 25.13 -9.96 -6.81
N PRO A 85 25.80 -9.03 -6.09
CA PRO A 85 25.09 -7.99 -5.35
C PRO A 85 24.33 -7.06 -6.30
N LEU A 86 23.34 -6.34 -5.76
CA LEU A 86 22.64 -5.31 -6.52
C LEU A 86 23.63 -4.28 -7.10
N PRO A 87 23.45 -3.85 -8.36
CA PRO A 87 24.28 -2.81 -8.95
C PRO A 87 24.22 -1.53 -8.11
N ARG A 88 25.40 -0.96 -7.83
CA ARG A 88 25.55 0.28 -7.06
C ARG A 88 25.33 1.51 -7.95
N SER A 89 24.63 2.52 -7.45
CA SER A 89 24.62 3.89 -8.02
C SER A 89 25.45 4.86 -7.15
N LEU A 90 24.93 6.02 -6.77
CA LEU A 90 25.63 6.96 -5.87
C LEU A 90 25.99 6.29 -4.53
N GLN A 91 25.08 5.45 -4.03
CA GLN A 91 25.27 4.61 -2.86
C GLN A 91 24.71 3.21 -3.10
N GLN A 92 25.19 2.24 -2.32
CA GLN A 92 24.69 0.88 -2.34
C GLN A 92 23.56 0.74 -1.32
N VAL A 93 22.37 0.37 -1.80
CA VAL A 93 21.19 0.16 -0.94
C VAL A 93 20.45 -1.09 -1.40
N THR A 94 20.23 -2.00 -0.45
CA THR A 94 19.46 -3.23 -0.65
C THR A 94 18.12 -3.10 0.06
N PRO A 95 16.99 -3.39 -0.59
CA PRO A 95 15.71 -3.47 0.10
C PRO A 95 15.73 -4.61 1.10
N CYS A 96 15.35 -4.33 2.35
CA CYS A 96 15.10 -5.37 3.33
C CYS A 96 13.64 -5.38 3.79
N GLY A 97 13.20 -6.56 4.19
CA GLY A 97 11.87 -6.87 4.63
C GLY A 97 11.70 -8.38 4.66
N SER A 98 10.80 -8.85 5.50
CA SER A 98 10.40 -10.26 5.54
C SER A 98 9.06 -10.36 6.25
N TRP A 99 8.69 -11.59 6.56
CA TRP A 99 7.55 -11.92 7.40
C TRP A 99 7.81 -11.44 8.84
N HIS A 100 6.75 -10.94 9.47
CA HIS A 100 6.75 -10.57 10.88
C HIS A 100 5.65 -11.36 11.56
N MET A 101 5.82 -11.64 12.85
CA MET A 101 4.76 -12.19 13.68
C MET A 101 4.20 -11.11 14.58
N ALA A 102 2.88 -11.15 14.75
CA ALA A 102 2.16 -10.27 15.66
C ALA A 102 1.13 -11.10 16.43
N ILE A 103 0.92 -10.73 17.68
CA ILE A 103 -0.15 -11.28 18.51
C ILE A 103 -1.29 -10.27 18.50
N THR A 104 -2.47 -10.70 18.07
CA THR A 104 -3.66 -9.84 18.11
C THR A 104 -4.02 -9.49 19.55
N SER A 105 -4.42 -8.24 19.79
CA SER A 105 -4.91 -7.79 21.10
C SER A 105 -6.17 -8.53 21.58
N GLN A 106 -6.84 -9.25 20.66
CA GLN A 106 -8.02 -10.06 20.95
C GLN A 106 -7.69 -11.52 21.26
N SER A 107 -6.39 -11.88 21.37
CA SER A 107 -5.99 -13.26 21.65
C SER A 107 -6.53 -13.71 23.01
N LYS A 108 -7.09 -14.92 23.04
CA LYS A 108 -7.50 -15.59 24.29
C LYS A 108 -6.33 -16.26 25.02
N HIS A 109 -5.18 -16.38 24.34
CA HIS A 109 -3.97 -17.05 24.80
C HIS A 109 -2.73 -16.17 24.52
N PRO A 110 -2.65 -14.96 25.09
CA PRO A 110 -1.55 -14.03 24.79
C PRO A 110 -0.20 -14.55 25.29
N ASP A 111 -0.17 -15.23 26.45
CA ASP A 111 1.08 -15.71 27.05
C ASP A 111 1.65 -16.91 26.29
N GLU A 112 0.81 -17.87 25.88
CA GLU A 112 1.24 -19.02 25.08
C GLU A 112 1.64 -18.59 23.66
N ALA A 113 0.91 -17.63 23.07
CA ALA A 113 1.30 -17.04 21.80
C ALA A 113 2.66 -16.32 21.92
N TRP A 114 2.92 -15.64 23.03
CA TRP A 114 4.21 -15.02 23.31
C TRP A 114 5.34 -16.05 23.41
N LEU A 115 5.15 -17.14 24.15
CA LEU A 115 6.14 -18.22 24.24
C LEU A 115 6.49 -18.78 22.86
N PHE A 116 5.51 -18.94 21.97
CA PHE A 116 5.75 -19.39 20.60
C PHE A 116 6.53 -18.35 19.77
N VAL A 117 6.16 -17.07 19.85
CA VAL A 117 6.86 -16.00 19.14
C VAL A 117 8.31 -15.87 19.64
N ASP A 118 8.53 -15.92 20.96
CA ASP A 118 9.86 -15.89 21.55
C ASP A 118 10.72 -17.07 21.08
N TRP A 119 10.18 -18.29 21.14
CA TRP A 119 10.88 -19.49 20.64
C TRP A 119 11.20 -19.41 19.14
N MET A 120 10.22 -19.03 18.31
CA MET A 120 10.41 -18.99 16.84
C MET A 120 11.40 -17.88 16.44
N THR A 121 11.39 -16.73 17.13
CA THR A 121 12.35 -15.64 16.88
C THR A 121 13.67 -15.80 17.63
N GLY A 122 13.78 -16.80 18.50
CA GLY A 122 15.03 -17.23 19.13
C GLY A 122 16.01 -17.84 18.12
N VAL A 123 17.22 -18.18 18.59
CA VAL A 123 18.30 -18.69 17.71
C VAL A 123 17.87 -19.98 17.01
N GLU A 124 17.30 -20.94 17.75
CA GLU A 124 16.89 -22.24 17.19
C GLU A 124 15.73 -22.13 16.19
N GLY A 125 14.69 -21.37 16.55
CA GLY A 125 13.55 -21.12 15.65
C GLY A 125 13.99 -20.41 14.37
N ALA A 126 14.78 -19.35 14.49
CA ALA A 126 15.29 -18.60 13.34
C ALA A 126 16.24 -19.45 12.47
N ARG A 127 17.07 -20.30 13.10
CA ARG A 127 17.94 -21.26 12.41
C ARG A 127 17.12 -22.26 11.59
N ARG A 128 16.08 -22.84 12.19
CA ARG A 128 15.18 -23.77 11.49
C ARG A 128 14.46 -23.07 10.35
N TRP A 129 13.88 -21.89 10.59
CA TRP A 129 13.21 -21.10 9.54
C TRP A 129 14.13 -20.80 8.36
N ALA A 130 15.37 -20.38 8.63
CA ALA A 130 16.34 -20.08 7.59
C ALA A 130 16.71 -21.32 6.75
N ARG A 131 16.89 -22.48 7.37
CA ARG A 131 17.16 -23.74 6.65
C ARG A 131 16.01 -24.15 5.73
N GLU A 132 14.79 -24.08 6.23
CA GLU A 132 13.61 -24.58 5.49
C GLU A 132 13.18 -23.64 4.36
N THR A 133 13.38 -22.34 4.53
CA THR A 133 12.87 -21.32 3.59
C THR A 133 13.95 -20.63 2.78
N GLN A 134 15.23 -20.85 3.12
CA GLN A 134 16.39 -20.11 2.62
C GLN A 134 16.31 -18.59 2.83
N ASN A 135 15.41 -18.11 3.68
CA ASN A 135 15.40 -16.72 4.09
C ASN A 135 16.51 -16.44 5.09
N LEU A 136 17.04 -15.23 5.04
CA LEU A 136 18.03 -14.80 6.01
C LEU A 136 17.38 -14.54 7.38
N PRO A 137 18.01 -14.96 8.49
CA PRO A 137 17.53 -14.64 9.82
C PRO A 137 17.47 -13.12 10.05
N ALA A 138 16.42 -12.68 10.75
CA ALA A 138 16.30 -11.29 11.20
C ALA A 138 17.26 -10.97 12.37
N ARG A 139 17.62 -11.97 13.17
CA ARG A 139 18.47 -11.82 14.36
C ARG A 139 19.94 -11.95 13.99
N HIS A 140 20.74 -10.93 14.32
CA HIS A 140 22.18 -10.92 14.05
C HIS A 140 22.93 -12.09 14.70
N SER A 141 22.60 -12.47 15.94
CA SER A 141 23.26 -13.59 16.63
C SER A 141 22.98 -14.96 15.99
N THR A 142 21.98 -15.08 15.11
CA THR A 142 21.71 -16.34 14.40
C THR A 142 22.73 -16.58 13.29
N TYR A 143 23.43 -15.55 12.79
CA TYR A 143 24.44 -15.70 11.75
C TYR A 143 25.65 -16.50 12.25
N ASP A 144 26.02 -16.37 13.52
CA ASP A 144 27.10 -17.16 14.12
C ASP A 144 26.73 -18.65 14.23
N ALA A 145 25.43 -18.96 14.32
CA ALA A 145 24.89 -20.32 14.39
C ALA A 145 24.63 -20.95 13.00
N LEU A 146 24.88 -20.20 11.92
CA LEU A 146 24.65 -20.60 10.53
C LEU A 146 25.89 -20.25 9.68
N PRO A 147 27.01 -20.99 9.82
CA PRO A 147 28.24 -20.73 9.07
C PRO A 147 28.03 -20.77 7.54
N GLU A 148 27.03 -21.52 7.05
CA GLU A 148 26.67 -21.55 5.63
C GLU A 148 26.27 -20.16 5.07
N LEU A 149 25.79 -19.23 5.91
CA LEU A 149 25.49 -17.87 5.48
C LEU A 149 26.74 -17.03 5.22
N ALA A 150 27.92 -17.53 5.61
CA ALA A 150 29.22 -16.95 5.28
C ALA A 150 29.83 -17.56 4.01
N GLU A 151 29.19 -18.56 3.39
CA GLU A 151 29.66 -19.22 2.18
C GLU A 151 28.94 -18.71 0.92
N TYR A 152 29.58 -18.83 -0.24
CA TYR A 152 28.94 -18.49 -1.51
C TYR A 152 27.82 -19.52 -1.85
N PRO A 153 26.67 -19.08 -2.40
CA PRO A 153 26.29 -17.70 -2.73
C PRO A 153 25.63 -16.92 -1.57
N PHE A 154 25.28 -17.57 -0.46
CA PHE A 154 24.53 -16.94 0.65
C PHE A 154 25.21 -15.73 1.26
N LYS A 155 26.55 -15.71 1.29
CA LYS A 155 27.36 -14.56 1.75
C LYS A 155 26.98 -13.25 1.05
N ILE A 156 26.67 -13.28 -0.24
CA ILE A 156 26.31 -12.08 -1.00
C ILE A 156 24.99 -11.49 -0.49
N PHE A 157 24.01 -12.34 -0.20
CA PHE A 157 22.74 -11.92 0.38
C PHE A 157 22.92 -11.44 1.83
N ALA A 158 23.65 -12.21 2.65
CA ALA A 158 23.92 -11.90 4.05
C ALA A 158 24.63 -10.55 4.21
N ASP A 159 25.64 -10.26 3.38
CA ASP A 159 26.37 -9.00 3.43
C ASP A 159 25.48 -7.83 2.99
N GLN A 160 24.67 -8.00 1.94
CA GLN A 160 23.74 -6.96 1.51
C GLN A 160 22.73 -6.60 2.60
N VAL A 161 22.17 -7.61 3.30
CA VAL A 161 21.23 -7.37 4.40
C VAL A 161 21.90 -6.79 5.64
N ARG A 162 23.16 -7.14 5.95
CA ARG A 162 23.86 -6.60 7.13
C ARG A 162 24.36 -5.18 6.94
N TYR A 163 24.81 -4.83 5.74
CA TYR A 163 25.60 -3.60 5.53
C TYR A 163 24.90 -2.55 4.67
N THR A 164 23.93 -2.94 3.86
CA THR A 164 23.30 -2.02 2.88
C THR A 164 21.77 -2.03 2.94
N ALA A 165 21.21 -2.79 3.87
CA ALA A 165 19.77 -2.94 4.03
C ALA A 165 19.09 -1.61 4.36
N ARG A 166 17.95 -1.38 3.72
CA ARG A 166 17.02 -0.33 4.10
C ARG A 166 15.60 -0.92 4.20
N PRO A 167 14.94 -0.79 5.35
CA PRO A 167 13.58 -1.27 5.50
C PRO A 167 12.61 -0.41 4.69
N ARG A 168 11.46 -1.00 4.39
CA ARG A 168 10.30 -0.28 3.86
C ARG A 168 9.88 0.82 4.84
N PRO A 169 9.30 1.93 4.36
CA PRO A 169 8.72 2.96 5.23
C PRO A 169 7.74 2.35 6.23
N VAL A 170 7.87 2.74 7.51
CA VAL A 170 6.90 2.41 8.55
C VAL A 170 5.86 3.52 8.55
N THR A 171 4.63 3.18 8.17
CA THR A 171 3.52 4.13 8.05
C THR A 171 2.20 3.38 8.19
N PRO A 172 1.14 3.98 8.74
CA PRO A 172 -0.17 3.32 8.82
C PRO A 172 -0.78 3.07 7.44
N VAL A 173 -0.37 3.82 6.41
CA VAL A 173 -0.91 3.72 5.04
C VAL A 173 0.01 2.98 4.07
N TYR A 174 0.84 2.05 4.58
CA TYR A 174 1.79 1.31 3.76
C TYR A 174 1.18 0.63 2.52
N PRO A 175 -0.05 0.05 2.56
CA PRO A 175 -0.70 -0.48 1.36
C PRO A 175 -0.87 0.55 0.24
N VAL A 176 -1.19 1.81 0.58
CA VAL A 176 -1.30 2.90 -0.40
C VAL A 176 0.08 3.28 -0.93
N VAL A 177 1.09 3.36 -0.04
CA VAL A 177 2.48 3.66 -0.43
C VAL A 177 3.00 2.66 -1.45
N THR A 178 2.85 1.36 -1.19
CA THR A 178 3.40 0.33 -2.08
C THR A 178 2.71 0.35 -3.45
N ASP A 179 1.38 0.54 -3.49
CA ASP A 179 0.62 0.60 -4.74
C ASP A 179 0.95 1.86 -5.53
N ALA A 180 0.97 3.04 -4.90
CA ALA A 180 1.29 4.31 -5.56
C ALA A 180 2.72 4.31 -6.13
N VAL A 181 3.69 3.75 -5.39
CA VAL A 181 5.07 3.62 -5.88
C VAL A 181 5.14 2.60 -7.02
N ALA A 182 4.45 1.46 -6.95
CA ALA A 182 4.44 0.47 -8.03
C ALA A 182 3.86 1.08 -9.32
N GLN A 183 2.73 1.79 -9.22
CA GLN A 183 2.12 2.50 -10.35
C GLN A 183 3.05 3.55 -10.95
N ALA A 184 3.76 4.34 -10.12
CA ALA A 184 4.72 5.32 -10.63
C ALA A 184 5.87 4.65 -11.42
N PHE A 185 6.37 3.51 -10.96
CA PHE A 185 7.39 2.74 -11.69
C PHE A 185 6.86 2.19 -13.00
N GLN A 186 5.64 1.64 -13.00
CA GLN A 186 5.00 1.13 -14.20
C GLN A 186 4.76 2.24 -15.23
N SER A 187 4.15 3.37 -14.83
CA SER A 187 3.94 4.53 -15.69
C SER A 187 5.25 5.07 -16.28
N ALA A 188 6.32 5.14 -15.47
CA ALA A 188 7.63 5.55 -15.97
C ALA A 188 8.19 4.56 -17.01
N ALA A 189 8.01 3.25 -16.83
CA ALA A 189 8.41 2.26 -17.82
C ALA A 189 7.65 2.42 -19.15
N TYR A 190 6.40 2.91 -19.11
CA TYR A 190 5.61 3.28 -20.29
C TYR A 190 5.93 4.68 -20.89
N GLY A 191 6.89 5.42 -20.32
CA GLY A 191 7.35 6.71 -20.85
C GLY A 191 6.72 7.95 -20.23
N GLU A 192 5.92 7.82 -19.17
CA GLU A 192 5.47 9.00 -18.45
C GLU A 192 6.67 9.70 -17.74
N PRO A 193 6.68 11.04 -17.64
CA PRO A 193 7.77 11.77 -17.02
C PRO A 193 7.95 11.40 -15.53
N PRO A 194 9.15 10.98 -15.08
CA PRO A 194 9.40 10.56 -13.70
C PRO A 194 8.99 11.58 -12.63
N ALA A 195 9.19 12.88 -12.88
CA ALA A 195 8.81 13.94 -11.96
C ALA A 195 7.30 14.00 -11.73
N GLU A 196 6.51 13.88 -12.80
CA GLU A 196 5.06 13.98 -12.73
C GLU A 196 4.44 12.76 -12.05
N VAL A 197 4.90 11.55 -12.38
CA VAL A 197 4.36 10.32 -11.78
C VAL A 197 4.73 10.20 -10.30
N LEU A 198 5.92 10.63 -9.90
CA LEU A 198 6.31 10.65 -8.48
C LEU A 198 5.55 11.72 -7.69
N LYS A 199 5.28 12.88 -8.29
CA LYS A 199 4.44 13.92 -7.67
C LYS A 199 3.01 13.43 -7.47
N LYS A 200 2.40 12.80 -8.47
CA LYS A 200 1.07 12.17 -8.35
C LYS A 200 1.05 11.12 -7.24
N ALA A 201 2.06 10.25 -7.18
CA ALA A 201 2.17 9.24 -6.14
C ALA A 201 2.34 9.86 -4.74
N ALA A 202 3.14 10.93 -4.61
CA ALA A 202 3.34 11.63 -3.34
C ALA A 202 2.03 12.25 -2.82
N ILE A 203 1.27 12.93 -3.69
CA ILE A 203 -0.05 13.50 -3.35
C ILE A 203 -0.99 12.40 -2.84
N ARG A 204 -1.11 11.30 -3.59
CA ARG A 204 -1.99 10.17 -3.21
C ARG A 204 -1.63 9.57 -1.86
N ILE A 205 -0.33 9.47 -1.55
CA ILE A 205 0.13 8.96 -0.25
C ILE A 205 -0.23 9.95 0.86
N ASP A 206 0.02 11.25 0.65
CA ASP A 206 -0.25 12.28 1.66
C ASP A 206 -1.75 12.43 1.95
N GLU A 207 -2.61 12.31 0.93
CA GLU A 207 -4.06 12.23 1.10
C GLU A 207 -4.48 11.03 1.97
N ALA A 208 -3.87 9.87 1.77
CA ALA A 208 -4.14 8.70 2.59
C ALA A 208 -3.68 8.89 4.04
N VAL A 209 -2.50 9.51 4.25
CA VAL A 209 -2.04 9.85 5.61
C VAL A 209 -3.03 10.81 6.28
N ALA A 210 -3.45 11.87 5.60
CA ALA A 210 -4.39 12.84 6.14
C ALA A 210 -5.74 12.17 6.51
N TYR A 211 -6.24 11.29 5.65
CA TYR A 211 -7.45 10.51 5.94
C TYR A 211 -7.29 9.63 7.18
N GLU A 212 -6.18 8.89 7.29
CA GLU A 212 -5.90 8.04 8.45
C GLU A 212 -5.80 8.85 9.75
N GLN A 213 -5.21 10.05 9.71
CA GLN A 213 -5.16 10.94 10.86
C GLN A 213 -6.57 11.39 11.29
N ILE A 214 -7.45 11.74 10.35
CA ILE A 214 -8.84 12.12 10.66
C ILE A 214 -9.59 10.96 11.32
N VAL A 215 -9.38 9.73 10.83
CA VAL A 215 -10.02 8.52 11.36
C VAL A 215 -9.49 8.16 12.76
N THR A 216 -8.18 8.27 12.97
CA THR A 216 -7.52 7.86 14.23
C THR A 216 -7.63 8.90 15.33
N GLU A 217 -7.49 10.19 15.01
CA GLU A 217 -7.67 11.29 15.97
C GLU A 217 -9.15 11.52 16.32
N GLY A 218 -10.07 10.95 15.53
CA GLY A 218 -11.50 11.02 15.78
C GLY A 218 -11.94 12.45 16.01
N GLN A 219 -11.89 13.30 14.98
CA GLN A 219 -12.49 14.64 15.06
C GLN A 219 -13.91 14.48 15.63
N PRO A 220 -14.20 14.98 16.85
CA PRO A 220 -15.53 14.86 17.39
C PRO A 220 -16.43 15.61 16.41
N VAL A 221 -17.36 14.89 15.80
CA VAL A 221 -18.41 15.51 14.99
C VAL A 221 -19.04 16.54 15.91
N SER A 222 -18.77 17.83 15.68
CA SER A 222 -19.15 18.85 16.64
C SER A 222 -20.67 18.76 16.84
N GLY A 223 -21.15 18.94 18.07
CA GLY A 223 -22.60 18.95 18.32
C GLY A 223 -23.33 19.96 17.43
N ALA A 224 -22.61 21.01 16.99
CA ALA A 224 -23.06 21.96 15.98
C ALA A 224 -23.25 21.31 14.59
N LEU A 225 -22.34 20.47 14.11
CA LEU A 225 -22.50 19.78 12.83
C LEU A 225 -23.69 18.80 12.85
N LEU A 226 -23.84 18.02 13.93
CA LEU A 226 -24.98 17.11 14.09
C LEU A 226 -26.32 17.86 14.15
N THR A 227 -26.37 18.99 14.85
CA THR A 227 -27.59 19.82 14.89
C THR A 227 -27.87 20.47 13.55
N THR A 228 -26.85 20.93 12.82
CA THR A 228 -27.02 21.53 11.49
C THR A 228 -27.53 20.51 10.48
N LEU A 229 -26.97 19.30 10.47
CA LEU A 229 -27.43 18.19 9.62
C LEU A 229 -28.86 17.75 9.98
N ALA A 230 -29.21 17.70 11.27
CA ALA A 230 -30.57 17.41 11.71
C ALA A 230 -31.56 18.49 11.27
N ILE A 231 -31.20 19.78 11.39
CA ILE A 231 -32.03 20.91 10.94
C ILE A 231 -32.24 20.87 9.43
N LEU A 232 -31.18 20.66 8.64
CA LEU A 232 -31.27 20.55 7.18
C LEU A 232 -32.17 19.39 6.75
N THR A 233 -32.04 18.23 7.41
CA THR A 233 -32.88 17.06 7.14
C THR A 233 -34.35 17.36 7.45
N LEU A 234 -34.64 17.99 8.59
CA LEU A 234 -35.99 18.41 8.96
C LEU A 234 -36.58 19.45 7.99
N LEU A 235 -35.77 20.39 7.49
CA LEU A 235 -36.20 21.38 6.49
C LEU A 235 -36.54 20.74 5.14
N VAL A 236 -35.78 19.74 4.70
CA VAL A 236 -36.08 18.99 3.47
C VAL A 236 -37.39 18.21 3.62
N ILE A 237 -37.59 17.53 4.77
CA ILE A 237 -38.84 16.81 5.07
C ILE A 237 -40.02 17.80 5.11
N ALA A 238 -39.89 18.91 5.83
CA ALA A 238 -40.93 19.93 5.95
C ALA A 238 -41.26 20.56 4.60
N GLY A 239 -40.25 20.87 3.78
CA GLY A 239 -40.41 21.36 2.41
C GLY A 239 -41.14 20.37 1.52
N GLY A 240 -40.80 19.07 1.60
CA GLY A 240 -41.49 18.00 0.90
C GLY A 240 -42.97 17.88 1.30
N VAL A 241 -43.26 17.94 2.59
CA VAL A 241 -44.63 17.90 3.13
C VAL A 241 -45.45 19.12 2.70
N LEU A 242 -44.86 20.32 2.73
CA LEU A 242 -45.51 21.56 2.27
C LEU A 242 -45.78 21.55 0.77
N ALA A 243 -44.83 21.08 -0.04
CA ALA A 243 -45.00 20.91 -1.48
C ALA A 243 -46.12 19.91 -1.79
N LEU A 244 -46.14 18.77 -1.09
CA LEU A 244 -47.20 17.76 -1.20
C LEU A 244 -48.56 18.35 -0.81
N ARG A 245 -48.65 19.07 0.31
CA ARG A 245 -49.88 19.71 0.79
C ARG A 245 -50.40 20.78 -0.18
N ARG A 246 -49.51 21.60 -0.78
CA ARG A 246 -49.89 22.58 -1.82
C ARG A 246 -50.41 21.88 -3.08
N ARG A 247 -49.77 20.77 -3.50
CA ARG A 247 -50.19 20.00 -4.67
C ARG A 247 -51.54 19.31 -4.47
N LEU A 248 -51.83 18.86 -3.25
CA LEU A 248 -53.10 18.22 -2.88
C LEU A 248 -54.25 19.23 -2.67
N ARG A 249 -53.96 20.51 -2.41
CA ARG A 249 -54.96 21.57 -2.19
C ARG A 249 -55.71 22.02 -3.46
N HIS A 250 -55.16 21.77 -4.64
CA HIS A 250 -55.73 22.23 -5.92
C HIS A 250 -56.35 21.11 -6.78
N ARG A 251 -56.51 19.87 -6.26
CA ARG A 251 -57.16 18.77 -7.00
C ARG A 251 -58.50 18.38 -6.33
N PRO A 252 -59.62 18.35 -7.06
CA PRO A 252 -60.92 17.97 -6.50
C PRO A 252 -60.87 16.52 -6.02
N TRP A 253 -61.33 16.31 -4.78
CA TRP A 253 -61.29 15.04 -4.05
C TRP A 253 -62.32 14.04 -4.59
N GLY A 254 -61.99 13.35 -5.69
CA GLY A 254 -62.75 12.21 -6.19
C GLY A 254 -61.84 11.25 -6.95
N ARG A 255 -61.70 10.01 -6.43
CA ARG A 255 -60.97 8.83 -6.97
C ARG A 255 -59.45 8.68 -6.79
N LEU A 256 -58.68 9.68 -6.34
CA LEU A 256 -57.21 9.53 -6.19
C LEU A 256 -56.71 9.00 -4.82
N LYS A 257 -57.59 8.57 -3.93
CA LYS A 257 -57.32 8.45 -2.48
C LYS A 257 -56.44 7.26 -2.06
N GLN A 258 -56.31 6.20 -2.85
CA GLN A 258 -55.51 5.02 -2.49
C GLN A 258 -54.23 4.90 -3.31
N GLU A 259 -54.31 4.99 -4.64
CA GLU A 259 -53.15 4.72 -5.51
C GLU A 259 -52.03 5.76 -5.40
N SER A 260 -52.36 7.03 -5.14
CA SER A 260 -51.35 8.08 -4.98
C SER A 260 -50.61 8.01 -3.64
N ILE A 261 -51.29 7.63 -2.55
CA ILE A 261 -50.69 7.50 -1.22
C ILE A 261 -49.72 6.33 -1.20
N TRP A 262 -50.10 5.19 -1.79
CA TRP A 262 -49.21 4.03 -1.93
C TRP A 262 -48.02 4.33 -2.84
N GLY A 263 -48.21 5.10 -3.92
CA GLY A 263 -47.11 5.56 -4.77
C GLY A 263 -46.06 6.39 -4.02
N TYR A 264 -46.48 7.36 -3.22
CA TYR A 264 -45.54 8.14 -2.39
C TYR A 264 -44.94 7.32 -1.25
N ALA A 265 -45.70 6.42 -0.61
CA ALA A 265 -45.19 5.52 0.41
C ALA A 265 -44.15 4.53 -0.14
N LEU A 266 -44.29 4.11 -1.41
CA LEU A 266 -43.33 3.23 -2.09
C LEU A 266 -41.99 3.94 -2.38
N ILE A 267 -42.05 5.22 -2.75
CA ILE A 267 -40.87 5.98 -3.18
C ILE A 267 -40.19 6.70 -2.01
N ALA A 268 -40.90 6.98 -0.92
CA ALA A 268 -40.37 7.69 0.25
C ALA A 268 -39.13 7.01 0.89
N PRO A 269 -39.06 5.68 1.08
CA PRO A 269 -37.87 5.02 1.59
C PRO A 269 -36.65 5.20 0.68
N ALA A 270 -36.85 5.17 -0.65
CA ALA A 270 -35.77 5.37 -1.61
C ALA A 270 -35.27 6.82 -1.60
N VAL A 271 -36.16 7.81 -1.50
CA VAL A 271 -35.79 9.24 -1.40
C VAL A 271 -35.08 9.54 -0.08
N CYS A 272 -35.58 8.99 1.04
CA CYS A 272 -34.90 9.11 2.33
C CYS A 272 -33.54 8.42 2.32
N GLY A 273 -33.42 7.23 1.72
CA GLY A 273 -32.16 6.53 1.54
C GLY A 273 -31.16 7.34 0.72
N LEU A 274 -31.60 7.94 -0.39
CA LEU A 274 -30.75 8.76 -1.26
C LEU A 274 -30.30 10.05 -0.55
N ALA A 275 -31.17 10.68 0.25
CA ALA A 275 -30.79 11.82 1.07
C ALA A 275 -29.76 11.44 2.16
N VAL A 276 -29.98 10.34 2.88
CA VAL A 276 -29.14 9.93 4.01
C VAL A 276 -27.80 9.37 3.57
N PHE A 277 -27.76 8.55 2.51
CA PHE A 277 -26.56 7.82 2.12
C PHE A 277 -25.79 8.46 0.97
N VAL A 278 -26.38 9.42 0.24
CA VAL A 278 -25.71 10.07 -0.90
C VAL A 278 -25.54 11.57 -0.64
N ILE A 279 -26.63 12.27 -0.35
CA ILE A 279 -26.59 13.74 -0.25
C ILE A 279 -25.85 14.18 1.01
N ILE A 280 -26.15 13.60 2.18
CA ILE A 280 -25.49 13.97 3.44
C ILE A 280 -23.97 13.70 3.40
N PRO A 281 -23.47 12.53 2.97
CA PRO A 281 -22.03 12.29 2.87
C PRO A 281 -21.34 13.18 1.83
N MET A 282 -22.00 13.50 0.72
CA MET A 282 -21.45 14.38 -0.31
C MET A 282 -21.26 15.82 0.20
N PHE A 283 -22.22 16.36 0.96
CA PHE A 283 -22.06 17.67 1.57
C PHE A 283 -21.08 17.66 2.76
N ALA A 284 -21.01 16.56 3.52
CA ALA A 284 -19.98 16.39 4.54
C ALA A 284 -18.58 16.38 3.94
N ALA A 285 -18.39 15.71 2.79
CA ALA A 285 -17.13 15.69 2.07
C ALA A 285 -16.73 17.07 1.52
N LEU A 286 -17.68 17.83 0.94
CA LEU A 286 -17.45 19.20 0.44
C LEU A 286 -17.15 20.24 1.53
N TYR A 287 -17.53 19.98 2.78
CA TYR A 287 -17.27 20.88 3.90
C TYR A 287 -15.97 20.53 4.65
N LEU A 288 -15.49 19.31 4.48
CA LEU A 288 -14.22 18.81 5.06
C LEU A 288 -13.03 18.98 4.08
N SER A 289 -13.29 19.30 2.81
CA SER A 289 -12.30 19.70 1.79
C SER A 289 -12.04 21.21 1.84
#